data_AF-A0A2V6B4B4-F1
#
_entry.id   AF-A0A2V6B4B4-F1
#
_cell.length_a   1.000
_cell.length_b   1.000
_cell.length_c   1.000
_cell.angle_alpha   90.00
_cell.angle_beta   90.00
_cell.angle_gamma   90.00
#
_symmetry.space_group_name_H-M   'P 1'
#
loop_
_entity.id
_entity.type
_entity.pdbx_description
1 polymer ?
#
loop_
_entity_poly.entity_id
_entity_poly.type
_entity_poly.pdbx_seq_one_letter_code
_entity_poly.pdbx_strand_id
1 'polypeptide(L)'
;MRKLGLGTLRRIVLFIFLALFVAITLRWISLERWRWTITHAEEIETASPTPTAAASAVATRPPTLSGKFDVSRLFNGITLRSEVETTPGVAASEERVDPMSYAIDLKLRARVPTPNGTVDELGKVSPDLGKLLPGLAAMAKP
;
A
#
# COMPACT_ATOMS: atom_id res chain seq x y z
N MET A 1 -31.42 50.46 4.99
CA MET A 1 -30.70 49.24 5.44
C MET A 1 -31.68 48.07 5.49
N ARG A 2 -31.66 47.18 4.49
CA ARG A 2 -32.60 46.04 4.40
C ARG A 2 -32.17 44.96 5.41
N LYS A 3 -33.00 44.70 6.42
CA LYS A 3 -32.77 43.61 7.39
C LYS A 3 -33.03 42.29 6.68
N LEU A 4 -31.98 41.54 6.32
CA LEU A 4 -32.14 40.19 5.79
C LEU A 4 -32.81 39.33 6.87
N GLY A 5 -33.95 38.73 6.55
CA GLY A 5 -34.63 37.82 7.46
C GLY A 5 -33.75 36.61 7.77
N LEU A 6 -33.86 36.09 9.00
CA LEU A 6 -33.08 34.94 9.47
C LEU A 6 -33.24 33.71 8.54
N GLY A 7 -34.41 33.56 7.91
CA GLY A 7 -34.68 32.52 6.92
C GLY A 7 -33.88 32.66 5.61
N THR A 8 -33.67 33.89 5.13
CA THR A 8 -32.80 34.14 3.96
C THR A 8 -31.33 33.89 4.28
N LEU A 9 -30.88 34.26 5.49
CA LEU A 9 -29.51 33.99 5.94
C LEU A 9 -29.23 32.49 6.03
N ARG A 10 -30.17 31.72 6.61
CA ARG A 10 -30.07 30.25 6.70
C ARG A 10 -30.00 29.58 5.33
N ARG A 11 -30.78 30.05 4.35
CA ARG A 11 -30.74 29.53 2.97
C ARG A 11 -29.39 29.81 2.32
N ILE A 12 -28.86 31.03 2.47
CA ILE A 12 -27.55 31.40 1.92
C ILE A 12 -26.44 30.51 2.50
N VAL A 13 -26.44 30.29 3.81
CA VAL A 13 -25.46 29.41 4.48
C VAL A 13 -25.55 27.97 3.95
N LEU A 14 -26.76 27.44 3.75
CA LEU A 14 -26.94 26.10 3.18
C LEU A 14 -26.45 26.01 1.73
N PHE A 15 -26.68 27.03 0.91
CA PHE A 15 -26.17 27.06 -0.46
C PHE A 15 -24.63 27.11 -0.50
N ILE A 16 -24.01 27.91 0.36
CA ILE A 16 -22.54 27.96 0.49
C ILE A 16 -22.00 26.61 0.93
N PHE A 17 -22.63 25.97 1.92
CA PHE A 17 -22.23 24.65 2.39
C PHE A 17 -22.33 23.59 1.29
N LEU A 18 -23.44 23.56 0.55
CA LEU A 18 -23.63 22.63 -0.56
C LEU A 18 -22.61 22.87 -1.67
N ALA A 19 -22.36 24.12 -2.04
CA ALA A 19 -21.36 24.47 -3.05
C ALA A 19 -19.94 24.05 -2.64
N LEU A 20 -19.56 24.28 -1.38
CA LEU A 20 -18.27 23.83 -0.84
C LEU A 20 -18.16 22.31 -0.82
N PHE A 21 -19.22 21.62 -0.38
CA PHE A 21 -19.25 20.15 -0.35
C PHE A 21 -19.05 19.57 -1.76
N VAL A 22 -19.81 20.08 -2.74
CA VAL A 22 -19.67 19.67 -4.15
C VAL A 22 -18.26 19.95 -4.67
N ALA A 23 -17.70 21.14 -4.43
CA ALA A 23 -16.36 21.49 -4.87
C ALA A 23 -15.27 20.57 -4.29
N ILE A 24 -15.38 20.21 -3.00
CA ILE A 24 -14.45 19.28 -2.35
C ILE A 24 -14.59 17.88 -2.94
N THR A 25 -15.81 17.37 -3.12
CA THR A 25 -16.03 16.04 -3.71
C THR A 25 -15.52 15.95 -5.15
N LEU A 26 -15.77 16.98 -5.97
CA LEU A 26 -15.27 17.03 -7.35
C LEU A 26 -13.75 17.12 -7.40
N ARG A 27 -13.13 17.87 -6.47
CA ARG A 27 -11.68 17.97 -6.36
C ARG A 27 -11.05 16.64 -5.97
N TRP A 28 -11.66 15.91 -5.03
CA TRP A 28 -11.23 14.58 -4.62
C TRP A 28 -11.31 13.58 -5.79
N ILE A 29 -12.45 13.51 -6.48
CA ILE A 29 -12.64 12.67 -7.68
C ILE A 29 -11.65 13.02 -8.79
N SER A 30 -11.36 14.31 -8.98
CA SER A 30 -10.36 14.75 -9.95
C SER A 30 -8.96 14.24 -9.61
N LEU A 31 -8.56 14.27 -8.34
CA LEU A 31 -7.26 13.77 -7.89
C LEU A 31 -7.14 12.25 -8.08
N GLU A 32 -8.22 11.52 -7.83
CA GLU A 32 -8.25 10.07 -8.01
C GLU A 32 -8.19 9.67 -9.48
N ARG A 33 -8.91 10.41 -10.33
CA ARG A 33 -8.83 10.23 -11.78
C ARG A 33 -7.42 10.52 -12.30
N TRP A 34 -6.75 11.54 -11.78
CA TRP A 34 -5.37 11.87 -12.16
C TRP A 34 -4.39 10.79 -11.73
N ARG A 35 -4.57 10.21 -10.54
CA ARG A 35 -3.76 9.07 -10.09
C ARG A 35 -3.89 7.89 -11.03
N TRP A 36 -5.10 7.58 -11.52
CA TRP A 36 -5.30 6.52 -12.50
C TRP A 36 -4.71 6.84 -13.87
N THR A 37 -4.83 8.07 -14.37
CA THR A 37 -4.28 8.41 -15.70
C THR A 37 -2.76 8.39 -15.74
N ILE A 38 -2.06 8.78 -14.66
CA ILE A 38 -0.59 8.71 -14.62
C ILE A 38 -0.13 7.25 -14.69
N THR A 39 -0.78 6.34 -13.96
CA THR A 39 -0.47 4.90 -14.01
C THR A 39 -0.69 4.28 -15.39
N HIS A 40 -1.72 4.71 -16.14
CA HIS A 40 -1.98 4.19 -17.48
C HIS A 40 -1.18 4.91 -18.59
N ALA A 41 -0.74 6.16 -18.38
CA ALA A 41 0.06 6.89 -19.35
C ALA A 41 1.50 6.34 -19.46
N GLU A 42 2.07 5.88 -18.34
CA GLU A 42 3.38 5.23 -18.31
C GLU A 42 3.40 3.87 -19.06
N GLU A 43 2.23 3.22 -19.20
CA GLU A 43 2.08 1.96 -19.94
C GLU A 43 2.05 2.15 -21.47
N ILE A 44 1.71 3.34 -21.97
CA ILE A 44 1.49 3.58 -23.41
C ILE A 44 2.72 4.16 -24.11
N GLU A 45 3.64 4.83 -23.40
CA GLU A 45 4.81 5.48 -24.04
C GLU A 45 5.88 4.52 -24.59
N THR A 46 5.81 3.21 -24.34
CA THR A 46 6.77 2.23 -24.92
C THR A 46 6.27 1.51 -26.18
N ALA A 47 5.05 1.73 -26.66
CA ALA A 47 4.54 1.04 -27.84
C ALA A 47 4.49 1.95 -29.09
N SER A 48 5.65 2.22 -29.69
CA SER A 48 5.72 2.66 -31.09
C SER A 48 5.66 1.44 -32.04
N PRO A 49 4.86 1.46 -33.12
CA PRO A 49 4.52 0.25 -33.87
C PRO A 49 5.48 -0.07 -35.03
N THR A 50 5.60 -1.38 -35.29
CA THR A 50 6.13 -2.06 -36.51
C THR A 50 7.64 -2.34 -36.50
N PRO A 51 8.02 -3.63 -36.53
CA PRO A 51 8.31 -4.22 -37.83
C PRO A 51 7.53 -5.51 -38.14
N THR A 52 7.01 -5.55 -39.36
CA THR A 52 6.76 -6.76 -40.15
C THR A 52 7.93 -7.74 -40.01
N ALA A 53 7.69 -8.91 -39.43
CA ALA A 53 8.51 -10.10 -39.67
C ALA A 53 7.69 -11.36 -39.38
N ALA A 54 7.42 -12.08 -40.46
CA ALA A 54 7.24 -13.52 -40.60
C ALA A 54 6.83 -14.34 -39.35
N ALA A 55 5.66 -14.98 -39.48
CA ALA A 55 5.32 -16.19 -38.75
C ALA A 55 6.47 -17.21 -38.80
N SER A 56 6.98 -17.58 -37.63
CA SER A 56 7.73 -18.82 -37.46
C SER A 56 7.34 -19.42 -36.12
N ALA A 57 6.56 -20.49 -36.19
CA ALA A 57 6.14 -21.29 -35.05
C ALA A 57 7.38 -21.90 -34.37
N VAL A 58 7.73 -21.39 -33.19
CA VAL A 58 8.67 -22.04 -32.28
C VAL A 58 8.02 -22.07 -30.90
N ALA A 59 7.97 -23.28 -30.35
CA ALA A 59 7.31 -23.69 -29.13
C ALA A 59 7.29 -22.63 -28.01
N THR A 60 6.09 -22.42 -27.45
CA THR A 60 5.82 -21.66 -26.23
C THR A 60 6.63 -22.23 -25.06
N ARG A 61 7.89 -21.81 -24.92
CA ARG A 61 8.63 -21.96 -23.67
C ARG A 61 8.04 -20.93 -22.70
N PRO A 62 7.56 -21.34 -21.51
CA PRO A 62 7.07 -20.38 -20.51
C PRO A 62 8.20 -19.39 -20.20
N PRO A 63 7.91 -18.08 -20.05
CA PRO A 63 8.93 -17.12 -19.70
C PRO A 63 9.54 -17.54 -18.36
N THR A 64 10.81 -17.92 -18.36
CA THR A 64 11.55 -18.21 -17.14
C THR A 64 11.86 -16.90 -16.43
N LEU A 65 10.92 -16.43 -15.59
CA LEU A 65 11.21 -15.41 -14.58
C LEU A 65 12.04 -16.04 -13.45
N SER A 66 13.29 -16.37 -13.77
CA SER A 66 14.30 -16.73 -12.79
C SER A 66 15.05 -15.45 -12.42
N GLY A 67 14.60 -14.78 -11.37
CA GLY A 67 15.23 -13.59 -10.84
C GLY A 67 15.03 -13.51 -9.33
N LYS A 68 16.13 -13.42 -8.57
CA LYS A 68 16.10 -13.19 -7.12
C LYS A 68 15.29 -11.92 -6.84
N PHE A 69 14.25 -12.06 -6.02
CA PHE A 69 13.31 -11.01 -5.70
C PHE A 69 13.95 -9.84 -4.96
N ASP A 70 13.52 -8.65 -5.37
CA ASP A 70 13.96 -7.39 -4.80
C ASP A 70 13.40 -7.22 -3.38
N VAL A 71 14.29 -7.03 -2.41
CA VAL A 71 13.95 -6.77 -1.00
C VAL A 71 13.64 -5.28 -0.87
N SER A 72 12.60 -4.84 -1.58
CA SER A 72 12.10 -3.48 -1.48
C SER A 72 11.47 -3.29 -0.10
N ARG A 73 12.13 -2.53 0.77
CA ARG A 73 11.54 -2.08 2.03
C ARG A 73 10.37 -1.17 1.67
N LEU A 74 9.15 -1.58 1.98
CA LEU A 74 7.98 -0.70 1.85
C LEU A 74 8.22 0.58 2.66
N PHE A 75 7.59 1.68 2.28
CA PHE A 75 7.75 3.01 2.88
C PHE A 75 7.64 3.02 4.43
N ASN A 76 6.98 2.03 5.02
CA ASN A 76 6.82 1.85 6.47
C ASN A 76 7.86 0.90 7.13
N GLY A 77 8.96 0.56 6.44
CA GLY A 77 10.02 -0.30 6.96
C GLY A 77 9.73 -1.81 6.93
N ILE A 78 8.60 -2.23 6.35
CA ILE A 78 8.22 -3.65 6.21
C ILE A 78 9.05 -4.28 5.10
N THR A 79 9.76 -5.35 5.44
CA THR A 79 10.51 -6.16 4.48
C THR A 79 9.54 -7.10 3.76
N LEU A 80 9.24 -6.82 2.49
CA LEU A 80 8.47 -7.71 1.65
C LEU A 80 9.41 -8.73 0.99
N ARG A 81 9.11 -10.01 1.18
CA ARG A 81 9.72 -11.09 0.40
C ARG A 81 8.64 -11.62 -0.54
N SER A 82 8.71 -11.22 -1.79
CA SER A 82 7.93 -11.82 -2.87
C SER A 82 8.64 -13.07 -3.38
N GLU A 83 7.86 -14.07 -3.74
CA GLU A 83 8.31 -15.27 -4.43
C GLU A 83 7.20 -15.62 -5.42
N VAL A 84 7.53 -15.78 -6.70
CA VAL A 84 6.56 -16.17 -7.73
C VAL A 84 6.71 -17.66 -7.93
N GLU A 85 5.70 -18.40 -7.50
CA GLU A 85 5.59 -19.84 -7.73
C GLU A 85 4.77 -20.06 -9.00
N THR A 86 5.40 -20.57 -10.06
CA THR A 86 4.70 -20.91 -11.31
C THR A 86 4.36 -22.39 -11.31
N THR A 87 3.08 -22.72 -11.17
CA THR A 87 2.57 -24.08 -11.36
C THR A 87 2.15 -24.31 -12.81
N PRO A 88 2.32 -25.53 -13.36
CA PRO A 88 1.84 -25.83 -14.70
C PRO A 88 0.30 -25.85 -14.72
N GLY A 89 -0.29 -24.94 -15.50
CA GLY A 89 -1.75 -24.78 -15.65
C GLY A 89 -2.34 -25.44 -16.91
N VAL A 90 -3.62 -25.14 -17.16
CA VAL A 90 -4.42 -25.64 -18.29
C VAL A 90 -4.34 -24.66 -19.47
N ALA A 91 -5.18 -24.80 -20.49
CA ALA A 91 -5.22 -23.90 -21.64
C ALA A 91 -5.34 -22.43 -21.19
N ALA A 92 -4.55 -21.55 -21.82
CA ALA A 92 -4.47 -20.14 -21.43
C ALA A 92 -5.83 -19.41 -21.48
N SER A 93 -6.76 -19.87 -22.32
CA SER A 93 -8.12 -19.32 -22.39
C SER A 93 -8.96 -19.63 -21.16
N GLU A 94 -8.72 -20.78 -20.52
CA GLU A 94 -9.43 -21.20 -19.30
C GLU A 94 -8.81 -20.53 -18.06
N GLU A 95 -7.49 -20.49 -17.98
CA GLU A 95 -6.75 -19.81 -16.89
C GLU A 95 -7.02 -18.30 -16.84
N ARG A 96 -7.19 -17.62 -17.98
CA ARG A 96 -7.48 -16.16 -17.97
C ARG A 96 -8.87 -15.81 -17.44
N VAL A 97 -9.79 -16.76 -17.44
CA VAL A 97 -11.16 -16.57 -16.97
C VAL A 97 -11.29 -16.94 -15.50
N ASP A 98 -10.42 -17.81 -14.99
CA ASP A 98 -10.41 -18.17 -13.58
C ASP A 98 -9.84 -17.01 -12.73
N PRO A 99 -10.64 -16.44 -11.79
CA PRO A 99 -10.18 -15.39 -10.90
C PRO A 99 -9.03 -15.80 -9.97
N MET A 100 -8.76 -17.10 -9.81
CA MET A 100 -7.66 -17.61 -8.98
C MET A 100 -6.35 -17.82 -9.73
N SER A 101 -6.32 -17.70 -11.07
CA SER A 101 -5.09 -17.93 -11.85
C SER A 101 -4.01 -16.87 -11.62
N TYR A 102 -4.35 -15.75 -10.96
CA TYR A 102 -3.40 -14.72 -10.55
C TYR A 102 -3.62 -14.34 -9.07
N ALA A 103 -3.38 -15.29 -8.16
CA ALA A 103 -3.47 -15.06 -6.72
C ALA A 103 -2.11 -14.59 -6.13
N ILE A 104 -2.18 -13.65 -5.18
CA ILE A 104 -1.01 -13.19 -4.41
C ILE A 104 -1.29 -13.47 -2.94
N ASP A 105 -0.50 -14.36 -2.34
CA ASP A 105 -0.55 -14.63 -0.90
C ASP A 105 0.45 -13.77 -0.14
N LEU A 106 -0.06 -12.87 0.69
CA LEU A 106 0.74 -11.97 1.53
C LEU A 106 0.83 -12.50 2.96
N LYS A 107 2.01 -12.97 3.38
CA LYS A 107 2.25 -13.47 4.74
C LYS A 107 3.08 -12.48 5.57
N LEU A 108 2.40 -11.73 6.45
CA LEU A 108 3.07 -10.83 7.40
C LEU A 108 3.63 -11.61 8.60
N ARG A 109 4.95 -11.57 8.80
CA ARG A 109 5.61 -12.10 10.01
C ARG A 109 6.04 -10.94 10.91
N ALA A 110 5.22 -10.61 11.90
CA ALA A 110 5.57 -9.61 12.90
C ALA A 110 6.21 -10.27 14.13
N ARG A 111 7.38 -9.78 14.56
CA ARG A 111 7.98 -10.15 15.84
C ARG A 111 7.51 -9.15 16.90
N VAL A 112 6.68 -9.60 17.83
CA VAL A 112 6.27 -8.79 18.98
C VAL A 112 7.37 -8.91 20.04
N PRO A 113 8.01 -7.80 20.45
CA PRO A 113 9.01 -7.84 21.51
C PRO A 113 8.33 -8.10 22.86
N THR A 114 8.88 -9.03 23.63
CA THR A 114 8.49 -9.27 25.03
C THR A 114 8.99 -8.11 25.89
N PRO A 115 8.20 -7.60 26.84
CA PRO A 115 8.68 -6.58 27.77
C PRO A 115 9.79 -7.13 28.68
N ASN A 116 10.83 -6.34 28.89
CA ASN A 116 11.88 -6.65 29.85
C ASN A 116 11.31 -6.53 31.27
N GLY A 117 11.35 -7.62 32.05
CA GLY A 117 10.78 -7.67 33.39
C GLY A 117 11.80 -7.40 34.49
N THR A 118 13.08 -7.63 34.20
CA THR A 118 14.15 -7.54 35.22
C THR A 118 14.99 -6.28 35.04
N VAL A 119 15.50 -5.73 36.15
CA VAL A 119 16.31 -4.51 36.13
C VAL A 119 17.59 -4.66 35.31
N ASP A 120 18.16 -5.87 35.23
CA ASP A 120 19.31 -6.17 34.36
C ASP A 120 18.94 -6.07 32.87
N GLU A 121 17.76 -6.57 32.49
CA GLU A 121 17.25 -6.46 31.12
C GLU A 121 16.86 -5.03 30.75
N LEU A 122 16.30 -4.26 31.68
CA LEU A 122 16.05 -2.83 31.48
C LEU A 122 17.36 -2.03 31.35
N GLY A 123 18.41 -2.42 32.09
CA GLY A 123 19.73 -1.81 32.01
C GLY A 123 20.40 -1.93 30.64
N LYS A 124 20.08 -2.99 29.87
CA LYS A 124 20.58 -3.18 28.49
C LYS A 124 19.98 -2.18 27.50
N VAL A 125 18.75 -1.71 27.74
CA VAL A 125 18.09 -0.71 26.90
C VAL A 125 18.43 0.71 27.38
N SER A 126 18.64 0.89 28.67
CA SER A 126 18.92 2.20 29.28
C SER A 126 19.95 2.09 30.41
N PRO A 127 21.23 2.34 30.12
CA PRO A 127 22.32 2.08 31.06
C PRO A 127 22.31 3.00 32.30
N ASP A 128 21.70 4.19 32.20
CA ASP A 128 21.63 5.13 33.33
C ASP A 128 20.42 4.94 34.24
N LEU A 129 19.51 4.01 33.91
CA LEU A 129 18.23 3.85 34.59
C LEU A 129 18.40 3.38 36.05
N GLY A 130 19.45 2.59 36.32
CA GLY A 130 19.82 2.18 37.67
C GLY A 130 20.39 3.30 38.55
N LYS A 131 20.99 4.35 37.95
CA LYS A 131 21.51 5.52 38.67
C LYS A 131 20.40 6.53 38.97
N LEU A 132 19.45 6.67 38.05
CA LEU A 132 18.35 7.62 38.16
C LEU A 132 17.26 7.17 39.13
N LEU A 133 17.05 5.86 39.27
CA LEU A 133 15.99 5.29 40.10
C LEU A 133 16.54 4.22 41.07
N PRO A 134 17.25 4.66 42.13
CA PRO A 134 17.70 3.76 43.20
C PRO A 134 16.48 3.25 43.98
N GLY A 135 15.90 2.14 43.54
CA GLY A 135 14.65 1.57 44.07
C GLY A 135 13.84 0.79 43.04
N LEU A 136 14.17 0.89 41.75
CA LEU A 136 13.49 0.17 40.67
C LEU A 136 13.49 -1.35 40.87
N ALA A 137 14.56 -1.91 41.44
CA ALA A 137 14.66 -3.33 41.75
C ALA A 137 13.63 -3.82 42.78
N ALA A 138 13.16 -2.93 43.67
CA ALA A 138 12.11 -3.27 44.63
C ALA A 138 10.69 -3.19 44.02
N MET A 139 10.52 -2.44 42.92
CA MET A 139 9.24 -2.25 42.24
C MET A 139 9.03 -3.20 41.06
N ALA A 140 10.12 -3.67 40.44
CA ALA A 140 10.10 -4.70 39.40
C ALA A 140 9.90 -6.10 40.04
N LYS A 141 8.73 -6.31 40.65
CA LYS A 141 8.23 -7.63 41.06
C LYS A 141 7.32 -8.15 39.94
N PRO A 142 7.40 -9.44 39.55
CA PRO A 142 6.57 -10.00 38.48
C PRO A 142 5.07 -9.84 38.74
#